data_AF-A0A4R3GWA3-F1
#
_entry.id   AF-A0A4R3GWA3-F1
#
_cell.length_a   1.000
_cell.length_b   1.000
_cell.length_c   1.000
_cell.angle_alpha   90.00
_cell.angle_beta   90.00
_cell.angle_gamma   90.00
#
_symmetry.space_group_name_H-M   'P 1'
#
loop_
_entity.id
_entity.type
_entity.pdbx_description
1 polymer ?
#
loop_
_entity_poly.entity_id
_entity_poly.type
_entity_poly.pdbx_seq_one_letter_code
_entity_poly.pdbx_strand_id
1 'polypeptide(L)'
;MTQTPLSPAPSLAWSRALQAKLMAALDAAWAILEHSDDPAEIRRTRDKAKAIGDLAAMARKVALIVPTPRTAPAAAGSAFGEALAPVAARADQARRALDKLKGGRRGRL
;
A
#
# COMPACT_ATOMS: atom_id res chain seq x y z
N MET A 1 34.78 -13.39 -15.53
CA MET A 1 33.85 -12.29 -15.17
C MET A 1 33.50 -12.41 -13.70
N THR A 2 34.25 -11.76 -12.82
CA THR A 2 34.01 -11.77 -11.37
C THR A 2 33.06 -10.64 -11.02
N GLN A 3 31.82 -10.98 -10.68
CA GLN A 3 30.80 -10.03 -10.24
C GLN A 3 31.06 -9.74 -8.75
N THR A 4 31.58 -8.55 -8.43
CA THR A 4 31.76 -8.11 -7.05
C THR A 4 30.39 -7.97 -6.38
N PRO A 5 30.11 -8.65 -5.26
CA PRO A 5 28.83 -8.51 -4.57
C PRO A 5 28.72 -7.09 -4.00
N LEU A 6 27.85 -6.28 -4.60
CA LEU A 6 27.47 -4.98 -4.06
C LEU A 6 26.73 -5.23 -2.74
N SER A 7 27.41 -5.01 -1.62
CA SER A 7 26.79 -5.06 -0.31
C SER A 7 25.65 -4.04 -0.25
N PRO A 8 24.43 -4.44 0.15
CA PRO A 8 23.31 -3.52 0.19
C PRO A 8 23.58 -2.39 1.19
N ALA A 9 23.08 -1.19 0.89
CA ALA A 9 23.14 -0.07 1.84
C ALA A 9 22.61 -0.49 3.22
N PRO A 10 23.18 0.01 4.33
CA PRO A 10 22.84 -0.44 5.68
C PRO A 10 21.34 -0.26 6.02
N SER A 11 20.69 0.76 5.47
CA SER A 11 19.24 0.98 5.60
C SER A 11 18.40 -0.11 4.92
N LEU A 12 18.85 -0.61 3.76
CA LEU A 12 18.20 -1.71 3.05
C LEU A 12 18.40 -3.03 3.78
N ALA A 13 19.60 -3.27 4.33
CA ALA A 13 19.88 -4.45 5.17
C ALA A 13 19.00 -4.47 6.43
N TRP A 14 18.87 -3.33 7.13
CA TRP A 14 17.97 -3.20 8.28
C TRP A 14 16.51 -3.46 7.92
N SER A 15 16.00 -2.85 6.84
CA SER A 15 14.62 -3.03 6.40
C SER A 15 14.30 -4.50 6.06
N ARG A 16 15.22 -5.19 5.36
CA ARG A 16 15.08 -6.62 5.06
C ARG A 16 15.06 -7.49 6.32
N ALA A 17 15.96 -7.23 7.26
CA ALA A 17 16.00 -7.96 8.53
C ALA A 17 14.73 -7.76 9.35
N LEU A 18 14.18 -6.54 9.36
CA LEU A 18 12.92 -6.25 10.03
C LEU A 18 11.74 -6.94 9.35
N GLN A 19 11.65 -6.89 8.02
CA GLN A 19 10.62 -7.58 7.26
C GLN A 19 10.61 -9.09 7.58
N ALA A 20 11.78 -9.73 7.61
CA ALA A 20 11.89 -11.16 7.95
C ALA A 20 11.36 -11.46 9.36
N LYS A 21 11.66 -10.60 10.35
CA LYS A 21 11.14 -10.76 11.72
C LYS A 21 9.62 -10.61 11.78
N LEU A 22 9.05 -9.64 11.05
CA LEU A 22 7.61 -9.42 11.03
C LEU A 22 6.87 -10.60 10.36
N MET A 23 7.42 -11.12 9.26
CA MET A 23 6.89 -12.33 8.62
C MET A 23 6.89 -13.53 9.57
N ALA A 24 8.05 -13.84 10.17
CA ALA A 24 8.16 -14.96 11.11
C ALA A 24 7.22 -14.83 12.31
N ALA A 25 6.98 -13.61 12.79
CA ALA A 25 6.05 -13.36 13.88
C ALA A 25 4.57 -13.57 13.48
N LEU A 26 4.21 -13.24 12.22
CA LEU A 26 2.89 -13.53 11.67
C LEU A 26 2.70 -15.03 11.43
N ASP A 27 3.71 -15.72 10.91
CA ASP A 27 3.69 -17.17 10.72
C ASP A 27 3.49 -17.89 12.06
N ALA A 28 4.21 -17.47 13.10
CA ALA A 28 4.01 -17.99 14.45
C ALA A 28 2.61 -17.72 15.01
N ALA A 29 2.05 -16.53 14.75
CA ALA A 29 0.68 -16.20 15.15
C ALA A 29 -0.35 -17.07 14.41
N TRP A 30 -0.12 -17.32 13.12
CA TRP A 30 -0.96 -18.20 12.32
C TRP A 30 -0.94 -19.64 12.84
N ALA A 31 0.25 -20.18 13.12
CA ALA A 31 0.41 -21.52 13.68
C ALA A 31 -0.36 -21.70 15.00
N ILE A 32 -0.37 -20.68 15.88
CA ILE A 32 -1.16 -20.73 17.12
C ILE A 32 -2.66 -20.78 16.83
N LEU A 33 -3.15 -19.95 15.89
CA LEU A 33 -4.57 -19.91 15.54
C LEU A 33 -5.06 -21.21 14.90
N GLU A 34 -4.22 -21.95 14.20
CA GLU A 34 -4.58 -23.24 13.59
C GLU A 34 -4.77 -24.36 14.61
N HIS A 35 -4.08 -24.28 15.75
CA HIS A 35 -4.02 -25.39 16.72
C HIS A 35 -4.75 -25.08 18.04
N SER A 36 -5.14 -23.82 18.28
CA SER A 36 -5.76 -23.39 19.53
C SER A 36 -7.27 -23.23 19.42
N ASP A 37 -8.01 -23.98 20.23
CA ASP A 37 -9.44 -23.77 20.47
C ASP A 37 -9.74 -22.87 21.70
N ASP A 38 -8.72 -22.45 22.45
CA ASP A 38 -8.90 -21.55 23.59
C ASP A 38 -9.26 -20.12 23.10
N PRO A 39 -10.47 -19.59 23.41
CA PRO A 39 -10.86 -18.25 23.01
C PRO A 39 -9.97 -17.15 23.63
N ALA A 40 -9.34 -17.38 24.77
CA ALA A 40 -8.44 -16.41 25.37
C ALA A 40 -7.09 -16.36 24.62
N GLU A 41 -6.57 -17.50 24.20
CA GLU A 41 -5.36 -17.61 23.39
C GLU A 41 -5.54 -17.01 22.00
N ILE A 42 -6.68 -17.26 21.35
CA ILE A 42 -7.03 -16.63 20.07
C ILE A 42 -7.04 -15.10 20.19
N ARG A 43 -7.61 -14.54 21.27
CA ARG A 43 -7.62 -13.08 21.51
C ARG A 43 -6.21 -12.54 21.69
N ARG A 44 -5.41 -13.14 22.57
CA ARG A 44 -4.01 -12.74 22.80
C ARG A 44 -3.18 -12.77 21.50
N THR A 45 -3.37 -13.80 20.67
CA THR A 45 -2.66 -13.95 19.41
C THR A 45 -3.10 -12.91 18.38
N ARG A 46 -4.39 -12.56 18.33
CA ARG A 46 -4.88 -11.44 17.50
C ARG A 46 -4.35 -10.09 17.97
N ASP A 47 -4.31 -9.84 19.26
CA ASP A 47 -3.75 -8.61 19.83
C ASP A 47 -2.26 -8.49 19.51
N LYS A 48 -1.51 -9.60 19.58
CA LYS A 48 -0.11 -9.67 19.14
C LYS A 48 0.03 -9.37 17.65
N ALA A 49 -0.81 -9.95 16.79
CA ALA A 49 -0.82 -9.67 15.35
C ALA A 49 -1.10 -8.18 15.06
N LYS A 50 -2.00 -7.55 15.84
CA LYS A 50 -2.27 -6.11 15.73
C LYS A 50 -1.04 -5.28 16.09
N ALA A 51 -0.35 -5.62 17.18
CA ALA A 51 0.88 -4.95 17.59
C ALA A 51 2.01 -5.07 16.54
N ILE A 52 2.12 -6.23 15.88
CA ILE A 52 3.05 -6.44 14.75
C ILE A 52 2.74 -5.45 13.61
N GLY A 53 1.45 -5.27 13.27
CA GLY A 53 1.01 -4.30 12.27
C GLY A 53 1.36 -2.86 12.63
N ASP A 54 1.15 -2.47 13.89
CA ASP A 54 1.48 -1.12 14.38
C ASP A 54 3.00 -0.87 14.37
N LEU A 55 3.80 -1.86 14.74
CA LEU A 55 5.25 -1.79 14.63
C LEU A 55 5.71 -1.63 13.18
N ALA A 56 5.09 -2.36 12.24
CA ALA A 56 5.38 -2.23 10.81
C ALA A 56 5.04 -0.83 10.28
N ALA A 57 3.93 -0.24 10.74
CA ALA A 57 3.55 1.13 10.37
C ALA A 57 4.57 2.16 10.87
N MET A 58 5.08 2.01 12.09
CA MET A 58 6.13 2.89 12.63
C MET A 58 7.46 2.71 11.90
N ALA A 59 7.83 1.47 11.55
CA ALA A 59 9.02 1.19 10.77
C ALA A 59 9.01 1.87 9.39
N ARG A 60 7.83 1.94 8.73
CA ARG A 60 7.67 2.70 7.48
C ARG A 60 7.98 4.18 7.68
N LYS A 61 7.53 4.79 8.80
CA LYS A 61 7.86 6.19 9.12
C LYS A 61 9.37 6.37 9.27
N VAL A 62 10.05 5.46 9.97
CA VAL A 62 11.52 5.49 10.13
C VAL A 62 12.23 5.34 8.78
N ALA A 63 11.78 4.44 7.92
CA ALA A 63 12.36 4.25 6.59
C ALA A 63 12.24 5.50 5.70
N LEU A 64 11.19 6.31 5.89
CA LEU A 64 10.97 7.57 5.16
C LEU A 64 11.79 8.75 5.72
N ILE A 65 12.36 8.67 6.93
CA ILE A 65 13.25 9.70 7.49
C ILE A 65 14.55 9.78 6.69
N VAL A 66 15.08 8.63 6.26
CA VAL A 66 16.25 8.59 5.39
C VAL A 66 15.81 9.04 4.00
N PRO A 67 16.33 10.16 3.47
CA PRO A 67 16.01 10.58 2.11
C PRO A 67 16.50 9.50 1.15
N THR A 68 15.58 8.68 0.66
CA THR A 68 15.84 7.83 -0.49
C THR A 68 15.90 8.78 -1.70
N PRO A 69 16.99 8.78 -2.49
CA PRO A 69 17.00 9.50 -3.75
C PRO A 69 15.87 8.90 -4.59
N ARG A 70 14.74 9.60 -4.61
CA ARG A 70 13.60 9.25 -5.41
C ARG A 70 14.00 9.57 -6.84
N THR A 71 14.52 8.56 -7.53
CA THR A 71 14.43 8.54 -8.98
C THR A 71 12.97 8.83 -9.29
N ALA A 72 12.71 10.00 -9.87
CA ALA A 72 11.39 10.29 -10.40
C ALA A 72 10.97 9.06 -11.20
N PRO A 73 9.74 8.53 -11.03
CA PRO A 73 9.30 7.45 -11.88
C PRO A 73 9.60 7.91 -13.30
N ALA A 74 10.48 7.19 -14.00
CA ALA A 74 10.58 7.36 -15.43
C ALA A 74 9.13 7.32 -15.89
N ALA A 75 8.70 8.34 -16.62
CA ALA A 75 7.37 8.37 -17.20
C ALA A 75 7.28 7.18 -18.15
N ALA A 76 7.04 5.99 -17.60
CA ALA A 76 6.48 4.88 -18.29
C ALA A 76 5.15 5.46 -18.75
N GLY A 77 5.07 5.75 -20.06
CA GLY A 77 3.82 6.05 -20.72
C GLY A 77 2.80 5.06 -20.16
N SER A 78 1.89 5.59 -19.36
CA SER A 78 1.12 4.77 -18.44
C SER A 78 0.10 4.04 -19.28
N ALA A 79 0.38 2.77 -19.60
CA ALA A 79 -0.61 1.88 -20.19
C ALA A 79 -1.91 1.87 -19.35
N PHE A 80 -1.80 2.18 -18.05
CA PHE A 80 -2.93 2.37 -17.15
C PHE A 80 -3.67 3.69 -17.35
N GLY A 81 -2.97 4.78 -17.64
CA GLY A 81 -3.54 6.09 -17.98
C GLY A 81 -4.23 6.07 -19.35
N GLU A 82 -3.67 5.36 -20.31
CA GLU A 82 -4.26 5.14 -21.63
C GLU A 82 -5.50 4.22 -21.55
N ALA A 83 -5.45 3.17 -20.73
CA ALA A 83 -6.62 2.31 -20.46
C ALA A 83 -7.78 3.03 -19.76
N LEU A 84 -7.49 4.08 -18.96
CA LEU A 84 -8.50 4.87 -18.25
C LEU A 84 -8.99 6.10 -19.02
N ALA A 85 -8.32 6.48 -20.13
CA ALA A 85 -8.73 7.58 -20.99
C ALA A 85 -10.20 7.49 -21.47
N PRO A 86 -10.73 6.35 -21.92
CA PRO A 86 -12.14 6.25 -22.31
C PRO A 86 -13.11 6.41 -21.11
N VAL A 87 -12.71 5.98 -19.91
CA VAL A 87 -13.52 6.14 -18.68
C VAL A 87 -13.55 7.59 -18.23
N ALA A 88 -12.41 8.29 -18.29
CA ALA A 88 -12.32 9.72 -17.99
C ALA A 88 -13.15 10.56 -18.97
N ALA A 89 -13.05 10.28 -20.28
CA ALA A 89 -13.85 10.96 -21.30
C ALA A 89 -15.36 10.77 -21.08
N ARG A 90 -15.79 9.58 -20.67
CA ARG A 90 -17.20 9.29 -20.36
C ARG A 90 -17.68 10.00 -19.09
N ALA A 91 -16.83 10.12 -18.07
CA ALA A 91 -17.14 10.87 -16.85
C ALA A 91 -17.33 12.37 -17.13
N ASP A 92 -16.53 12.95 -18.01
CA ASP A 92 -16.66 14.36 -18.39
C ASP A 92 -17.90 14.62 -19.25
N GLN A 93 -18.26 13.69 -20.14
CA GLN A 93 -19.51 13.78 -20.89
C GLN A 93 -20.74 13.73 -19.96
N ALA A 94 -20.71 12.85 -18.95
CA ALA A 94 -21.78 12.75 -17.96
C ALA A 94 -21.92 14.02 -17.11
N ARG A 95 -20.81 14.64 -16.71
CA ARG A 95 -20.80 15.94 -16.01
C ARG A 95 -21.44 17.05 -16.84
N ARG A 96 -21.05 17.17 -18.11
CA ARG A 96 -21.61 18.18 -19.03
C ARG A 96 -23.10 17.95 -19.31
N ALA A 97 -23.54 16.69 -19.39
CA ALA A 97 -24.96 16.36 -19.53
C ALA A 97 -25.76 16.75 -18.27
N LEU A 98 -25.19 16.50 -17.09
CA LEU A 98 -25.80 16.89 -15.82
C LEU A 98 -25.94 18.42 -15.70
N ASP A 99 -24.93 19.18 -16.12
CA ASP A 99 -24.98 20.65 -16.10
C ASP A 99 -26.01 21.22 -17.07
N LYS A 100 -26.18 20.61 -18.25
CA LYS A 100 -27.26 20.96 -19.19
C LYS A 100 -28.65 20.71 -18.60
N LEU A 101 -28.82 19.61 -17.86
CA LEU A 101 -30.07 19.30 -17.16
C LEU A 101 -30.38 20.30 -16.03
N LYS A 102 -29.34 20.78 -15.33
CA LYS A 102 -29.47 21.79 -14.28
C LYS A 102 -29.72 23.20 -14.84
N GLY A 103 -29.19 23.51 -16.03
CA GLY A 103 -29.36 24.80 -16.70
C GLY A 103 -30.72 25.03 -17.39
N GLY A 104 -31.53 23.97 -17.61
CA GLY A 104 -32.78 24.05 -18.36
C GLY A 104 -34.01 24.58 -17.61
N ARG A 105 -33.91 24.92 -16.31
CA ARG A 105 -35.05 25.32 -15.47
C ARG A 105 -35.02 26.79 -15.01
N ARG A 106 -34.61 27.73 -15.87
CA ARG A 106 -34.71 29.19 -15.62
C ARG A 106 -35.30 29.96 -16.82
N GLY A 107 -36.32 29.40 -17.47
CA GLY A 107 -36.95 30.02 -18.64
C GLY A 107 -38.42 29.70 -18.80
N ARG A 108 -39.18 29.58 -17.70
CA ARG A 108 -40.65 29.54 -17.78
C ARG A 108 -41.29 30.14 -16.53
N LEU A 109 -41.31 31.47 -16.47
CA LEU A 109 -42.34 32.28 -15.85
C LEU A 109 -42.61 33.44 -16.79
#